data_AF-E2CDC4-F1
#
_entry.id   AF-E2CDC4-F1
#
_cell.length_a   1.000
_cell.length_b   1.000
_cell.length_c   1.000
_cell.angle_alpha   90.00
_cell.angle_beta   90.00
_cell.angle_gamma   90.00
#
_symmetry.space_group_name_H-M   'P 1'
#
loop_
_entity.id
_entity.type
_entity.pdbx_description
1 polymer ?
#
loop_
_entity_poly.entity_id
_entity_poly.type
_entity_poly.pdbx_seq_one_letter_code
_entity_poly.pdbx_strand_id
1 'polypeptide(L)'
;MADFELALVGDLQKHLEGEQRELSAALRGGMEDAAELGKRRFRQQITRAGLGARLAKTWRSQVYPRKGLPTMEPAALIWSKAPQIVDAFSKDGAIRSVSQGGWLAIPTDFAPASRKRGARGRRMSMADFLSEFGNESLAVVAKPGAGGRVLYAFSETGFRRSRGKRKGSRRVKAGGRSKSERVLMYTLVKQVRLGKRFDVALTARIIQQATPDLITRKMLQRLGQ
;
A
#
# COMPACT_ATOMS: atom_id res chain seq x y z
N MET A 1 -18.24 0.16 -50.81
CA MET A 1 -18.52 -0.69 -51.99
C MET A 1 -17.35 -1.66 -52.25
N ALA A 2 -16.82 -2.35 -51.22
CA ALA A 2 -15.58 -3.14 -51.39
C ALA A 2 -15.79 -4.64 -51.10
N ASP A 3 -16.60 -4.98 -50.09
CA ASP A 3 -16.66 -6.34 -49.56
C ASP A 3 -17.19 -7.38 -50.56
N PHE A 4 -18.15 -6.99 -51.41
CA PHE A 4 -18.69 -7.86 -52.46
C PHE A 4 -17.70 -8.14 -53.60
N GLU A 5 -16.85 -7.17 -53.97
CA GLU A 5 -15.81 -7.40 -54.98
C GLU A 5 -14.64 -8.22 -54.40
N LEU A 6 -14.25 -7.98 -53.14
CA LEU A 6 -13.25 -8.79 -52.45
C LEU A 6 -13.69 -10.25 -52.23
N ALA A 7 -14.99 -10.49 -52.06
CA ALA A 7 -15.58 -11.84 -51.99
C ALA A 7 -15.39 -12.60 -53.31
N LEU A 8 -15.54 -11.92 -54.45
CA LEU A 8 -15.36 -12.49 -55.78
C LEU A 8 -13.89 -12.78 -56.13
N VAL A 9 -12.95 -12.02 -55.55
CA VAL A 9 -11.50 -12.17 -55.78
C VAL A 9 -10.84 -13.18 -54.82
N GLY A 10 -11.60 -13.71 -53.84
CA GLY A 10 -11.12 -14.72 -52.89
C GLY A 10 -10.25 -14.17 -51.75
N ASP A 11 -10.20 -12.85 -51.55
CA ASP A 11 -9.34 -12.18 -50.56
C ASP A 11 -10.12 -11.55 -49.38
N LEU A 12 -11.45 -11.69 -49.36
CA LEU A 12 -12.33 -11.18 -48.30
C LEU A 12 -11.89 -11.67 -46.91
N GLN A 13 -11.51 -12.93 -46.78
CA GLN A 13 -11.11 -13.48 -45.48
C GLN A 13 -9.86 -12.78 -44.92
N LYS A 14 -8.87 -12.49 -45.77
CA LYS A 14 -7.67 -11.74 -45.33
C LYS A 14 -8.00 -10.30 -44.94
N HIS A 15 -8.93 -9.67 -45.66
CA HIS A 15 -9.37 -8.32 -45.34
C HIS A 15 -10.09 -8.25 -44.00
N LEU A 16 -11.07 -9.14 -43.76
CA LEU A 16 -11.79 -9.24 -42.50
C LEU A 16 -10.87 -9.58 -41.32
N GLU A 17 -9.90 -10.48 -41.52
CA GLU A 17 -8.88 -10.76 -40.50
C GLU A 17 -8.02 -9.53 -40.18
N GLY A 18 -7.72 -8.70 -41.19
CA GLY A 18 -7.02 -7.43 -41.04
C GLY A 18 -7.83 -6.46 -40.18
N GLU A 19 -9.08 -6.20 -40.55
CA GLU A 19 -9.99 -5.31 -39.81
C GLU A 19 -10.18 -5.78 -38.36
N GLN A 20 -10.38 -7.08 -38.15
CA GLN A 20 -10.54 -7.64 -36.81
C GLN A 20 -9.29 -7.43 -35.95
N ARG A 21 -8.08 -7.53 -36.53
CA ARG A 21 -6.82 -7.28 -35.83
C ARG A 21 -6.68 -5.80 -35.45
N GLU A 22 -7.04 -4.89 -36.36
CA GLU A 22 -6.98 -3.44 -36.09
C GLU A 22 -7.97 -3.04 -35.00
N LEU A 23 -9.20 -3.52 -35.09
CA LEU A 23 -10.24 -3.32 -34.09
C LEU A 23 -9.82 -3.89 -32.73
N SER A 24 -9.34 -5.13 -32.70
CA SER A 24 -8.79 -5.76 -31.48
C SER A 24 -7.68 -4.92 -30.86
N ALA A 25 -6.76 -4.41 -31.69
CA ALA A 25 -5.66 -3.59 -31.23
C ALA A 25 -6.15 -2.25 -30.67
N ALA A 26 -7.15 -1.62 -31.31
CA ALA A 26 -7.77 -0.38 -30.86
C ALA A 26 -8.50 -0.55 -29.52
N LEU A 27 -9.35 -1.57 -29.39
CA LEU A 27 -10.03 -1.92 -28.14
C LEU A 27 -9.02 -2.12 -27.01
N ARG A 28 -7.97 -2.91 -27.27
CA ARG A 28 -6.92 -3.17 -26.28
C ARG A 28 -6.16 -1.90 -25.92
N GLY A 29 -5.89 -1.02 -26.88
CA GLY A 29 -5.26 0.28 -26.65
C GLY A 29 -6.12 1.21 -25.78
N GLY A 30 -7.43 1.24 -26.01
CA GLY A 30 -8.36 2.00 -25.18
C GLY A 30 -8.41 1.48 -23.75
N MET A 31 -8.35 0.16 -23.59
CA MET A 31 -8.28 -0.46 -22.28
C MET A 31 -6.95 -0.19 -21.55
N GLU A 32 -5.83 -0.08 -22.29
CA GLU A 32 -4.56 0.40 -21.74
C GLU A 32 -4.66 1.84 -21.23
N ASP A 33 -5.31 2.73 -21.99
CA ASP A 33 -5.50 4.13 -21.60
C ASP A 33 -6.40 4.24 -20.34
N ALA A 34 -7.47 3.45 -20.27
CA ALA A 34 -8.33 3.36 -19.09
C ALA A 34 -7.57 2.83 -17.86
N ALA A 35 -6.77 1.79 -18.03
CA ALA A 35 -5.96 1.21 -16.97
C ALA A 35 -4.91 2.19 -16.43
N GLU A 36 -4.26 2.95 -17.33
CA GLU A 36 -3.27 3.97 -16.96
C GLU A 36 -3.92 5.17 -16.25
N LEU A 37 -5.05 5.67 -16.77
CA LEU A 37 -5.83 6.71 -16.11
C LEU A 37 -6.21 6.29 -14.70
N GLY A 38 -6.72 5.06 -14.53
CA GLY A 38 -7.13 4.54 -13.24
C GLY A 38 -5.98 4.43 -12.25
N LYS A 39 -4.87 3.80 -12.66
CA LYS A 39 -3.64 3.74 -11.86
C LYS A 39 -3.15 5.13 -11.47
N ARG A 40 -3.17 6.09 -12.39
CA ARG A 40 -2.77 7.48 -12.12
C ARG A 40 -3.67 8.15 -11.09
N ARG A 41 -4.99 8.00 -11.19
CA ARG A 41 -5.95 8.55 -10.22
C ARG A 41 -5.76 7.97 -8.81
N PHE A 42 -5.60 6.66 -8.69
CA PHE A 42 -5.29 6.03 -7.39
C PHE A 42 -4.00 6.58 -6.78
N ARG A 43 -2.95 6.75 -7.61
CA ARG A 43 -1.68 7.34 -7.16
C ARG A 43 -1.85 8.78 -6.67
N GLN A 44 -2.57 9.60 -7.43
CA GLN A 44 -2.83 11.00 -7.10
C GLN A 44 -3.61 11.15 -5.79
N GLN A 45 -4.61 10.30 -5.54
CA GLN A 45 -5.35 10.33 -4.28
C GLN A 45 -4.44 10.05 -3.08
N ILE A 46 -3.59 9.04 -3.19
CA ILE A 46 -2.65 8.69 -2.11
C ILE A 46 -1.65 9.81 -1.84
N THR A 47 -1.12 10.45 -2.88
CA THR A 47 -0.20 11.58 -2.69
C THR A 47 -0.90 12.80 -2.12
N ARG A 48 -2.12 13.13 -2.59
CA ARG A 48 -2.95 14.24 -2.04
C ARG A 48 -3.36 13.99 -0.59
N ALA A 49 -3.55 12.73 -0.20
CA ALA A 49 -3.80 12.32 1.17
C ALA A 49 -2.56 12.40 2.10
N GLY A 50 -1.39 12.78 1.59
CA GLY A 50 -0.17 12.91 2.37
C GLY A 50 0.52 11.57 2.72
N LEU A 51 0.10 10.46 2.12
CA LEU A 51 0.65 9.12 2.40
C LEU A 51 1.94 8.82 1.60
N GLY A 52 2.35 9.76 0.74
CA GLY A 52 3.65 9.76 0.08
C GLY A 52 3.76 8.91 -1.19
N ALA A 53 4.83 9.15 -1.94
CA ALA A 53 5.04 8.53 -3.26
C ALA A 53 5.31 7.02 -3.20
N ARG A 54 5.85 6.51 -2.09
CA ARG A 54 6.15 5.07 -1.93
C ARG A 54 4.86 4.25 -1.95
N LEU A 55 3.84 4.66 -1.20
CA LEU A 55 2.56 3.97 -1.19
C LEU A 55 1.85 4.13 -2.54
N ALA A 56 1.89 5.31 -3.16
CA ALA A 56 1.28 5.52 -4.47
C ALA A 56 1.87 4.55 -5.52
N LYS A 57 3.20 4.40 -5.56
CA LYS A 57 3.91 3.49 -6.49
C LYS A 57 3.60 2.00 -6.28
N THR A 58 2.88 1.62 -5.21
CA THR A 58 2.40 0.25 -5.02
C THR A 58 1.27 -0.12 -5.98
N TRP A 59 0.52 0.87 -6.49
CA TRP A 59 -0.51 0.64 -7.50
C TRP A 59 0.10 0.24 -8.84
N ARG A 60 -0.45 -0.83 -9.41
CA ARG A 60 -0.06 -1.46 -10.67
C ARG A 60 -1.30 -1.63 -11.53
N SER A 61 -1.06 -1.71 -12.83
CA SER A 61 -2.08 -2.02 -13.82
C SER A 61 -1.51 -3.04 -14.79
N GLN A 62 -2.38 -3.89 -15.33
CA GLN A 62 -2.06 -4.83 -16.39
C GLN A 62 -3.30 -5.02 -17.25
N VAL A 63 -3.11 -5.05 -18.57
CA VAL A 63 -4.16 -5.35 -19.54
C VAL A 63 -3.94 -6.75 -20.08
N TYR A 64 -5.05 -7.47 -20.20
CA TYR A 64 -5.15 -8.83 -20.70
C TYR A 64 -5.97 -8.85 -21.99
N PRO A 65 -5.62 -9.75 -22.92
CA PRO A 65 -4.39 -10.55 -22.95
C PRO A 65 -3.15 -9.66 -23.14
N ARG A 66 -1.97 -10.27 -22.94
CA ARG A 66 -0.68 -9.58 -23.15
C ARG A 66 -0.58 -9.10 -24.61
N LYS A 67 0.27 -8.09 -24.84
CA LYS A 67 0.54 -7.56 -26.19
C LYS A 67 0.86 -8.70 -27.16
N GLY A 68 0.31 -8.61 -28.38
CA GLY A 68 0.52 -9.58 -29.45
C GLY A 68 -0.60 -10.61 -29.63
N LEU A 69 -1.52 -10.74 -28.67
CA LEU A 69 -2.71 -11.58 -28.79
C LEU A 69 -3.91 -10.72 -29.18
N PRO A 70 -4.55 -10.96 -30.36
CA PRO A 70 -5.77 -10.27 -30.73
C PRO A 70 -6.91 -10.67 -29.79
N THR A 71 -7.76 -9.71 -29.44
CA THR A 71 -8.96 -9.91 -28.61
C THR A 71 -9.98 -8.82 -28.88
N MET A 72 -11.25 -9.20 -28.87
CA MET A 72 -12.37 -8.27 -28.90
C MET A 72 -12.83 -7.87 -27.49
N GLU A 73 -12.30 -8.52 -26.45
CA GLU A 73 -12.72 -8.36 -25.07
C GLU A 73 -11.51 -8.11 -24.15
N PRO A 74 -10.77 -7.01 -24.36
CA PRO A 74 -9.66 -6.68 -23.50
C PRO A 74 -10.12 -6.35 -22.09
N ALA A 75 -9.40 -6.86 -21.09
CA ALA A 75 -9.68 -6.61 -19.67
C ALA A 75 -8.49 -5.94 -18.98
N ALA A 76 -8.73 -5.05 -18.02
CA ALA A 76 -7.69 -4.44 -17.21
C ALA A 76 -7.83 -4.81 -15.74
N LEU A 77 -6.71 -5.20 -15.13
CA LEU A 77 -6.58 -5.39 -13.70
C LEU A 77 -5.77 -4.23 -13.12
N ILE A 78 -6.30 -3.57 -12.09
CA ILE A 78 -5.60 -2.55 -11.32
C ILE A 78 -5.56 -2.99 -9.86
N TRP A 79 -4.37 -3.03 -9.26
CA TRP A 79 -4.19 -3.54 -7.89
C TRP A 79 -3.06 -2.81 -7.16
N SER A 80 -3.04 -2.91 -5.83
CA SER A 80 -1.94 -2.44 -4.99
C SER A 80 -1.09 -3.59 -4.47
N LYS A 81 0.24 -3.43 -4.46
CA LYS A 81 1.16 -4.31 -3.74
C LYS A 81 1.08 -4.16 -2.20
N ALA A 82 0.30 -3.21 -1.68
CA ALA A 82 0.11 -2.97 -0.26
C ALA A 82 -1.39 -2.91 0.11
N PRO A 83 -2.17 -3.98 -0.17
CA PRO A 83 -3.63 -3.95 -0.05
C PRO A 83 -4.10 -3.62 1.36
N GLN A 84 -3.44 -4.17 2.39
CA GLN A 84 -3.81 -3.91 3.80
C GLN A 84 -3.63 -2.44 4.19
N ILE A 85 -2.58 -1.76 3.69
CA ILE A 85 -2.35 -0.35 3.98
C ILE A 85 -3.39 0.50 3.24
N VAL A 86 -3.67 0.15 1.98
CA VAL A 86 -4.69 0.85 1.19
C VAL A 86 -6.06 0.74 1.84
N ASP A 87 -6.45 -0.46 2.26
CA ASP A 87 -7.72 -0.72 2.93
C ASP A 87 -7.84 0.06 4.25
N ALA A 88 -6.77 0.09 5.05
CA ALA A 88 -6.73 0.79 6.33
C ALA A 88 -6.98 2.31 6.21
N PHE A 89 -6.68 2.91 5.05
CA PHE A 89 -6.91 4.34 4.80
C PHE A 89 -8.09 4.62 3.85
N SER A 90 -8.61 3.61 3.14
CA SER A 90 -9.80 3.74 2.29
C SER A 90 -11.10 3.50 3.05
N LYS A 91 -11.04 2.75 4.16
CA LYS A 91 -12.18 2.39 4.99
C LYS A 91 -12.03 3.10 6.34
N ASP A 92 -13.14 3.51 6.94
CA ASP A 92 -13.13 3.93 8.34
C ASP A 92 -13.03 2.69 9.23
N GLY A 93 -11.89 2.51 9.87
CA GLY A 93 -11.59 1.30 10.63
C GLY A 93 -10.83 1.59 11.92
N ALA A 94 -11.18 0.86 12.98
CA ALA A 94 -10.38 0.78 14.19
C ALA A 94 -9.44 -0.42 14.10
N ILE A 95 -8.14 -0.18 14.27
CA ILE A 95 -7.15 -1.23 14.49
C ILE A 95 -7.14 -1.51 16.00
N ARG A 96 -7.37 -2.77 16.37
CA ARG A 96 -7.37 -3.25 17.76
C ARG A 96 -6.65 -4.59 17.86
N SER A 97 -6.27 -4.97 19.08
CA SER A 97 -5.74 -6.31 19.32
C SER A 97 -6.81 -7.37 19.01
N VAL A 98 -6.36 -8.52 18.51
CA VAL A 98 -7.23 -9.70 18.31
C VAL A 98 -7.55 -10.36 19.64
N SER A 99 -6.65 -10.28 20.62
CA SER A 99 -6.85 -10.81 21.96
C SER A 99 -7.81 -9.92 22.76
N GLN A 100 -8.76 -10.54 23.46
CA GLN A 100 -9.72 -9.84 24.33
C GLN A 100 -8.97 -9.06 25.41
N GLY A 101 -9.27 -7.76 25.52
CA GLY A 101 -8.59 -6.87 26.45
C GLY A 101 -7.13 -6.53 26.10
N GLY A 102 -6.62 -7.01 24.95
CA GLY A 102 -5.26 -6.79 24.51
C GLY A 102 -4.92 -5.33 24.17
N TRP A 103 -3.62 -5.05 24.06
CA TRP A 103 -3.07 -3.73 23.78
C TRP A 103 -2.22 -3.75 22.52
N LEU A 104 -2.23 -2.66 21.77
CA LEU A 104 -1.32 -2.42 20.66
C LEU A 104 -0.05 -1.77 21.18
N ALA A 105 1.08 -2.46 21.05
CA ALA A 105 2.38 -1.92 21.42
C ALA A 105 3.00 -1.12 20.27
N ILE A 106 3.01 0.21 20.40
CA ILE A 106 3.61 1.12 19.42
C ILE A 106 5.03 1.45 19.88
N PRO A 107 6.08 1.01 19.16
CA PRO A 107 7.45 1.33 19.53
C PRO A 107 7.73 2.81 19.35
N THR A 108 8.45 3.41 20.29
CA THR A 108 9.01 4.75 20.14
C THR A 108 10.34 4.70 19.39
N ASP A 109 10.91 5.87 19.10
CA ASP A 109 12.27 5.96 18.55
C ASP A 109 13.34 5.39 19.47
N PHE A 110 13.04 5.25 20.76
CA PHE A 110 13.97 4.71 21.74
C PHE A 110 13.98 3.19 21.79
N ALA A 111 12.95 2.50 21.29
CA ALA A 111 12.97 1.05 21.22
C ALA A 111 14.20 0.58 20.40
N PRO A 112 14.88 -0.51 20.81
CA PRO A 112 16.01 -1.04 20.06
C PRO A 112 15.64 -1.35 18.61
N ALA A 113 16.62 -1.35 17.71
CA ALA A 113 16.41 -1.85 16.36
C ALA A 113 16.14 -3.36 16.41
N SER A 114 15.21 -3.83 15.58
CA SER A 114 14.99 -5.26 15.40
C SER A 114 16.22 -5.91 14.79
N ARG A 115 16.63 -7.06 15.34
CA ARG A 115 17.72 -7.89 14.82
C ARG A 115 17.24 -8.98 13.87
N LYS A 116 15.93 -9.12 13.68
CA LYS A 116 15.37 -10.13 12.77
C LYS A 116 15.80 -9.84 11.33
N ARG A 117 16.16 -10.91 10.60
CA ARG A 117 16.49 -10.84 9.17
C ARG A 117 15.32 -10.16 8.43
N GLY A 118 15.62 -9.20 7.57
CA GLY A 118 14.60 -8.43 6.83
C GLY A 118 13.91 -7.30 7.61
N ALA A 119 14.21 -7.11 8.90
CA ALA A 119 13.64 -6.02 9.71
C ALA A 119 14.52 -4.76 9.75
N ARG A 120 15.39 -4.56 8.76
CA ARG A 120 16.35 -3.44 8.73
C ARG A 120 15.63 -2.10 8.88
N GLY A 121 16.01 -1.33 9.90
CA GLY A 121 15.42 -0.03 10.22
C GLY A 121 14.10 -0.08 11.01
N ARG A 122 13.51 -1.26 11.24
CA ARG A 122 12.33 -1.41 12.10
C ARG A 122 12.74 -1.43 13.56
N ARG A 123 11.88 -0.87 14.42
CA ARG A 123 11.98 -1.01 15.87
C ARG A 123 11.57 -2.42 16.28
N MET A 124 12.23 -2.94 17.31
CA MET A 124 11.94 -4.23 17.92
C MET A 124 10.52 -4.22 18.48
N SER A 125 9.76 -5.30 18.24
CA SER A 125 8.42 -5.44 18.83
C SER A 125 8.53 -5.62 20.36
N MET A 126 7.48 -5.29 21.12
CA MET A 126 7.50 -5.48 22.57
C MET A 126 7.66 -6.97 22.94
N ALA A 127 7.05 -7.88 22.18
CA ALA A 127 7.21 -9.32 22.37
C ALA A 127 8.66 -9.76 22.18
N ASP A 128 9.32 -9.28 21.13
CA ASP A 128 10.74 -9.57 20.88
C ASP A 128 11.65 -8.96 21.97
N PHE A 129 11.31 -7.77 22.46
CA PHE A 129 12.05 -7.12 23.54
C PHE A 129 11.98 -7.93 24.84
N LEU A 130 10.78 -8.35 25.24
CA LEU A 130 10.60 -9.18 26.45
C LEU A 130 11.27 -10.54 26.32
N SER A 131 11.19 -11.16 25.12
CA SER A 131 11.89 -12.42 24.85
C SER A 131 13.41 -12.27 24.94
N GLU A 132 13.97 -11.11 24.60
CA GLU A 132 15.42 -10.90 24.59
C GLU A 132 15.97 -10.41 25.92
N PHE A 133 15.25 -9.52 26.60
CA PHE A 133 15.72 -8.84 27.82
C PHE A 133 15.03 -9.31 29.10
N GLY A 134 14.05 -10.22 28.99
CA GLY A 134 13.27 -10.74 30.12
C GLY A 134 11.99 -9.95 30.39
N ASN A 135 11.04 -10.57 31.08
CA ASN A 135 9.72 -9.97 31.35
C ASN A 135 9.79 -8.75 32.28
N GLU A 136 10.77 -8.71 33.17
CA GLU A 136 11.00 -7.63 34.15
C GLU A 136 11.71 -6.42 33.54
N SER A 137 12.13 -6.51 32.27
CA SER A 137 12.88 -5.44 31.61
C SER A 137 12.03 -4.19 31.32
N LEU A 138 10.70 -4.31 31.34
CA LEU A 138 9.76 -3.23 31.12
C LEU A 138 8.84 -3.04 32.32
N ALA A 139 8.76 -1.81 32.82
CA ALA A 139 7.66 -1.40 33.70
C ALA A 139 6.58 -0.70 32.90
N VAL A 140 5.34 -1.16 33.09
CA VAL A 140 4.16 -0.58 32.45
C VAL A 140 3.47 0.35 33.45
N VAL A 141 3.29 1.61 33.06
CA VAL A 141 2.66 2.65 33.88
C VAL A 141 1.52 3.29 33.10
N ALA A 142 0.39 3.58 33.76
CA ALA A 142 -0.71 4.31 33.14
C ALA A 142 -0.28 5.75 32.80
N LYS A 143 -0.59 6.21 31.58
CA LYS A 143 -0.35 7.61 31.20
C LYS A 143 -1.28 8.51 32.04
N PRO A 144 -0.75 9.47 32.83
CA PRO A 144 -1.58 10.42 33.56
C PRO A 144 -2.53 11.19 32.62
N GLY A 145 -3.76 11.40 33.06
CA GLY A 145 -4.79 12.12 32.28
C GLY A 145 -5.34 11.39 31.06
N ALA A 146 -4.93 10.14 30.79
CA ALA A 146 -5.39 9.37 29.62
C ALA A 146 -6.60 8.46 29.90
N GLY A 147 -7.19 8.52 31.11
CA GLY A 147 -8.35 7.71 31.50
C GLY A 147 -8.14 6.21 31.32
N GLY A 148 -6.91 5.71 31.55
CA GLY A 148 -6.57 4.30 31.38
C GLY A 148 -6.58 3.79 29.92
N ARG A 149 -6.61 4.66 28.91
CA ARG A 149 -6.61 4.26 27.47
C ARG A 149 -5.21 4.11 26.89
N VAL A 150 -4.21 4.64 27.57
CA VAL A 150 -2.80 4.65 27.15
C VAL A 150 -1.92 4.22 28.32
N LEU A 151 -1.03 3.27 28.07
CA LEU A 151 0.02 2.90 28.99
C LEU A 151 1.39 3.19 28.36
N TYR A 152 2.38 3.39 29.21
CA TYR A 152 3.77 3.58 28.83
C TYR A 152 4.58 2.41 29.35
N ALA A 153 5.36 1.77 28.47
CA ALA A 153 6.32 0.76 28.85
C ALA A 153 7.72 1.37 28.85
N PHE A 154 8.29 1.55 30.04
CA PHE A 154 9.64 2.07 30.26
C PHE A 154 10.62 0.93 30.47
N SER A 155 11.84 1.06 29.96
CA SER A 155 12.93 0.16 30.36
C SER A 155 13.28 0.40 31.82
N GLU A 156 13.29 -0.65 32.63
CA GLU A 156 13.72 -0.56 34.03
C GLU A 156 15.23 -0.55 34.16
N THR A 157 15.93 -1.41 33.42
CA THR A 157 17.39 -1.50 33.47
C THR A 157 18.00 -1.69 32.08
N GLY A 158 19.32 -1.47 31.98
CA GLY A 158 20.11 -1.86 30.81
C GLY A 158 20.08 -0.90 29.63
N PHE A 159 19.33 0.21 29.69
CA PHE A 159 19.26 1.19 28.61
C PHE A 159 19.49 2.62 29.08
N ARG A 160 19.93 3.48 28.17
CA ARG A 160 20.09 4.92 28.37
C ARG A 160 19.77 5.66 27.07
N ARG A 161 19.27 6.89 27.16
CA ARG A 161 19.06 7.73 25.96
C ARG A 161 20.40 8.09 25.31
N SER A 162 20.46 7.96 23.98
CA SER A 162 21.60 8.45 23.21
C SER A 162 21.57 9.98 23.20
N ARG A 163 22.65 10.61 23.65
CA ARG A 163 22.83 12.08 23.66
C ARG A 163 23.54 12.61 22.40
N GLY A 164 23.88 11.73 21.46
CA GLY A 164 24.54 12.09 20.20
C GLY A 164 23.56 12.38 19.06
N LYS A 165 24.08 12.64 17.85
CA LYS A 165 23.29 12.95 16.64
C LYS A 165 22.24 11.90 16.28
N ARG A 166 22.41 10.65 16.73
CA ARG A 166 21.42 9.57 16.57
C ARG A 166 20.46 9.58 17.77
N LYS A 167 19.24 10.08 17.54
CA LYS A 167 18.11 9.96 18.46
C LYS A 167 17.79 8.47 18.67
N GLY A 168 17.58 8.05 19.91
CA GLY A 168 17.28 6.66 20.27
C GLY A 168 17.83 6.29 21.65
N SER A 169 17.80 5.01 21.98
CA SER A 169 18.45 4.47 23.19
C SER A 169 19.64 3.60 22.82
N ARG A 170 20.55 3.38 23.78
CA ARG A 170 21.64 2.42 23.66
C ARG A 170 21.67 1.53 24.90
N ARG A 171 22.12 0.29 24.69
CA ARG A 171 22.34 -0.66 25.80
C ARG A 171 23.53 -0.18 26.64
N VAL A 172 23.37 -0.26 27.95
CA VAL A 172 24.43 0.02 28.92
C VAL A 172 25.21 -1.28 29.15
N LYS A 173 26.55 -1.20 29.05
CA LYS A 173 27.42 -2.34 29.33
C LYS A 173 27.47 -2.59 30.84
N ALA A 174 27.24 -3.84 31.25
CA ALA A 174 27.39 -4.25 32.65
C ALA A 174 28.83 -3.96 33.13
N GLY A 175 28.96 -3.39 34.34
CA GLY A 175 30.25 -2.96 34.91
C GLY A 175 30.87 -1.73 34.25
N GLY A 176 30.19 -1.09 33.29
CA GLY A 176 30.66 0.14 32.66
C GLY A 176 30.37 1.41 33.48
N ARG A 177 31.05 2.51 33.16
CA ARG A 177 30.87 3.83 33.82
C ARG A 177 29.48 4.48 33.61
N SER A 178 28.72 4.04 32.61
CA SER A 178 27.41 4.61 32.31
C SER A 178 26.31 3.93 33.14
N LYS A 179 25.47 4.71 33.81
CA LYS A 179 24.29 4.22 34.54
C LYS A 179 23.08 4.05 33.62
N SER A 180 22.23 3.07 33.91
CA SER A 180 20.93 2.91 33.25
C SER A 180 20.01 4.11 33.53
N GLU A 181 19.12 4.42 32.60
CA GLU A 181 18.07 5.44 32.71
C GLU A 181 16.72 4.79 32.36
N ARG A 182 15.62 5.30 32.92
CA ARG A 182 14.27 4.87 32.51
C ARG A 182 13.94 5.50 31.15
N VAL A 183 13.78 4.67 30.13
CA VAL A 183 13.53 5.13 28.75
C VAL A 183 12.21 4.60 28.25
N LEU A 184 11.35 5.48 27.73
CA LEU A 184 10.06 5.11 27.17
C LEU A 184 10.24 4.31 25.88
N MET A 185 10.08 3.00 25.95
CA MET A 185 10.28 2.10 24.81
C MET A 185 9.02 1.93 23.97
N TYR A 186 7.86 1.76 24.62
CA TYR A 186 6.60 1.53 23.94
C TYR A 186 5.47 2.38 24.51
N THR A 187 4.56 2.81 23.63
CA THR A 187 3.24 3.35 24.01
C THR A 187 2.21 2.28 23.70
N LEU A 188 1.46 1.85 24.72
CA LEU A 188 0.41 0.86 24.60
C LEU A 188 -0.93 1.56 24.47
N VAL A 189 -1.71 1.22 23.44
CA VAL A 189 -3.06 1.77 23.23
C VAL A 189 -4.06 0.64 23.01
N LYS A 190 -5.30 0.81 23.45
CA LYS A 190 -6.36 -0.20 23.22
C LYS A 190 -6.71 -0.35 21.75
N GLN A 191 -6.83 0.78 21.05
CA GLN A 191 -7.19 0.83 19.64
C GLN A 191 -6.68 2.12 19.00
N VAL A 192 -6.49 2.10 17.68
CA VAL A 192 -6.19 3.27 16.87
C VAL A 192 -7.26 3.38 15.79
N ARG A 193 -7.90 4.54 15.69
CA ARG A 193 -8.84 4.83 14.60
C ARG A 193 -8.10 5.55 13.48
N LEU A 194 -8.09 4.95 12.29
CA LEU A 194 -7.60 5.62 11.10
C LEU A 194 -8.81 6.27 10.42
N GLY A 195 -8.73 7.59 10.18
CA GLY A 195 -9.74 8.27 9.39
C GLY A 195 -9.59 7.94 7.92
N LYS A 196 -10.69 7.75 7.20
CA LYS A 196 -10.71 7.60 5.75
C LYS A 196 -10.02 8.80 5.09
N ARG A 197 -9.06 8.52 4.20
CA ARG A 197 -8.23 9.52 3.50
C ARG A 197 -8.49 9.59 2.00
N PHE A 198 -8.95 8.50 1.41
CA PHE A 198 -9.29 8.41 -0.02
C PHE A 198 -10.38 7.35 -0.23
N ASP A 199 -10.95 7.29 -1.42
CA ASP A 199 -12.04 6.38 -1.75
C ASP A 199 -11.72 5.57 -3.01
N VAL A 200 -11.38 4.30 -2.81
CA VAL A 200 -11.07 3.37 -3.90
C VAL A 200 -12.32 3.03 -4.71
N ALA A 201 -13.46 2.85 -4.06
CA ALA A 201 -14.70 2.43 -4.71
C ALA A 201 -15.26 3.53 -5.62
N LEU A 202 -15.27 4.77 -5.14
CA LEU A 202 -15.66 5.93 -5.95
C LEU A 202 -14.76 6.07 -7.18
N THR A 203 -13.45 5.95 -6.98
CA THR A 203 -12.48 6.06 -8.08
C THR A 203 -12.68 4.97 -9.11
N ALA A 204 -12.91 3.73 -8.67
CA ALA A 204 -13.20 2.60 -9.56
C ALA A 204 -14.45 2.86 -10.41
N ARG A 205 -15.53 3.37 -9.81
CA ARG A 205 -16.76 3.74 -10.55
C ARG A 205 -16.50 4.82 -11.61
N ILE A 206 -15.74 5.87 -11.26
CA ILE A 206 -15.41 6.94 -12.20
C ILE A 206 -14.60 6.40 -13.38
N ILE A 207 -13.64 5.50 -13.12
CA ILE A 207 -12.85 4.88 -14.19
C ILE A 207 -13.76 4.02 -15.07
N GLN A 208 -14.62 3.19 -14.45
CA GLN A 208 -15.54 2.31 -15.17
C GLN A 208 -16.48 3.10 -16.10
N GLN A 209 -16.99 4.25 -15.64
CA GLN A 209 -17.83 5.14 -16.45
C GLN A 209 -17.06 5.82 -17.59
N ALA A 210 -15.77 6.10 -17.40
CA ALA A 210 -14.93 6.73 -18.42
C ALA A 210 -14.35 5.74 -19.45
N THR A 211 -14.39 4.43 -19.17
CA THR A 211 -13.79 3.40 -20.03
C THR A 211 -14.36 3.38 -21.45
N PRO A 212 -15.70 3.42 -21.68
CA PRO A 212 -16.25 3.40 -23.04
C PRO A 212 -15.73 4.56 -23.88
N ASP A 213 -15.75 5.78 -23.36
CA ASP A 213 -15.25 6.98 -24.05
C ASP A 213 -13.77 6.85 -24.45
N LEU A 214 -12.94 6.28 -23.57
CA LEU A 214 -11.51 6.08 -23.85
C LEU A 214 -11.30 5.04 -24.94
N ILE A 215 -12.10 3.99 -24.95
CA ILE A 215 -12.09 2.97 -26.00
C ILE A 215 -12.51 3.59 -27.33
N THR A 216 -13.65 4.28 -27.37
CA THR A 216 -14.16 4.92 -28.59
C THR A 216 -13.15 5.93 -29.15
N ARG A 217 -12.55 6.78 -28.31
CA ARG A 217 -11.50 7.71 -28.75
C ARG A 217 -10.31 6.98 -29.36
N LYS A 218 -9.88 5.86 -28.77
CA LYS A 218 -8.77 5.08 -29.31
C LYS A 218 -9.13 4.43 -30.64
N MET A 219 -10.35 3.93 -30.78
CA MET A 219 -10.87 3.38 -32.02
C MET A 219 -10.87 4.42 -33.14
N LEU A 220 -11.45 5.60 -32.88
CA LEU A 220 -11.48 6.69 -33.86
C LEU A 220 -10.07 7.15 -34.27
N GLN A 221 -9.13 7.21 -33.34
CA GLN A 221 -7.74 7.58 -33.64
C GLN A 221 -7.05 6.56 -34.54
N ARG A 222 -7.40 5.28 -34.44
CA ARG A 222 -6.69 4.19 -35.11
C ARG A 222 -7.32 3.77 -36.44
N LEU A 223 -8.64 3.84 -36.52
CA LEU A 223 -9.44 3.46 -37.70
C LEU A 223 -9.78 4.66 -38.61
N GLY A 224 -9.59 5.89 -38.10
CA GLY A 224 -9.71 7.11 -38.90
C GLY A 224 -8.42 7.53 -39.60
N GLN A 225 -7.37 6.70 -39.52
CA GLN A 225 -6.12 6.79 -40.29
C GLN A 225 -6.11 5.70 -41.34
#